data_AF-A0A6G1WKN2-F1
#
_entry.id   AF-A0A6G1WKN2-F1
#
_cell.length_a   1.000
_cell.length_b   1.000
_cell.length_c   1.000
_cell.angle_alpha   90.00
_cell.angle_beta   90.00
_cell.angle_gamma   90.00
#
_symmetry.space_group_name_H-M   'P 1'
#
loop_
_entity.id
_entity.type
_entity.pdbx_description
1 polymer ?
#
loop_
_entity_poly.entity_id
_entity_poly.type
_entity_poly.pdbx_seq_one_letter_code
_entity_poly.pdbx_strand_id
1 'polypeptide(L)'
;SRADRQDRERAVRNVPALVQSLDGYMRQRGSAERRYRAEELEARRKVAIDIPALSPGARQILERVRDAIDRNDLSAALEFARADRHVKAELDGFANAVEARFGKRTFLPLSARDTNGDTFTSVTAGMHPGQRLEVESAWKAMRTVQQLSAHERTTEALKLSETLRLSKSQGLSLR
;
A
#
# COMPACT_ATOMS: atom_id res chain seq x y z
N SER A 1 48.00 17.47 -43.28
CA SER A 1 49.19 17.12 -42.51
C SER A 1 49.24 15.60 -42.25
N ARG A 2 50.41 15.01 -41.90
CA ARG A 2 50.48 13.59 -41.48
C ARG A 2 49.68 13.33 -40.19
N ALA A 3 49.57 14.34 -39.33
CA ALA A 3 48.76 14.31 -38.11
C ALA A 3 47.26 14.08 -38.43
N ASP A 4 46.68 14.87 -39.33
CA ASP A 4 45.27 14.72 -39.74
C ASP A 4 44.94 13.31 -40.27
N ARG A 5 45.91 12.65 -40.92
CA ARG A 5 45.75 11.28 -41.43
C ARG A 5 45.71 10.27 -40.29
N GLN A 6 46.60 10.40 -39.29
CA GLN A 6 46.60 9.55 -38.10
C GLN A 6 45.34 9.75 -37.25
N ASP A 7 44.87 10.98 -37.11
CA ASP A 7 43.65 11.28 -36.37
C ASP A 7 42.41 10.72 -37.07
N ARG A 8 42.35 10.80 -38.41
CA ARG A 8 41.31 10.12 -39.20
C ARG A 8 41.33 8.61 -39.01
N GLU A 9 42.49 7.97 -39.07
CA GLU A 9 42.62 6.51 -38.87
C GLU A 9 42.25 6.08 -37.44
N ARG A 10 42.55 6.90 -36.42
CA ARG A 10 42.10 6.69 -35.05
C ARG A 10 40.57 6.83 -34.94
N ALA A 11 40.00 7.85 -35.55
CA ALA A 11 38.55 8.06 -35.57
C ALA A 11 37.82 6.86 -36.21
N VAL A 12 38.26 6.40 -37.39
CA VAL A 12 37.67 5.25 -38.10
C VAL A 12 37.72 3.97 -37.26
N ARG A 13 38.83 3.72 -36.54
CA ARG A 13 38.95 2.56 -35.64
C ARG A 13 38.01 2.64 -34.42
N ASN A 14 37.68 3.84 -33.96
CA ASN A 14 36.78 4.04 -32.81
C ASN A 14 35.29 4.04 -33.19
N VAL A 15 34.94 4.16 -34.48
CA VAL A 15 33.54 4.17 -34.93
C VAL A 15 32.75 2.93 -34.45
N PRO A 16 33.25 1.68 -34.56
CA PRO A 16 32.49 0.51 -34.11
C PRO A 16 32.21 0.51 -32.60
N ALA A 17 33.17 0.94 -31.78
CA ALA A 17 33.00 1.06 -30.34
C ALA A 17 31.98 2.16 -29.99
N LEU A 18 31.98 3.27 -30.72
CA LEU A 18 30.99 4.34 -30.57
C LEU A 18 29.58 3.86 -30.93
N VAL A 19 29.41 3.12 -32.03
CA VAL A 19 28.12 2.56 -32.44
C VAL A 19 27.57 1.62 -31.36
N GLN A 20 28.40 0.72 -30.83
CA GLN A 20 27.99 -0.19 -29.75
C GLN A 20 27.61 0.56 -28.46
N SER A 21 28.35 1.61 -28.11
CA SER A 21 28.05 2.47 -26.96
C SER A 21 26.72 3.20 -27.14
N LEU A 22 26.47 3.75 -28.33
CA LEU A 22 25.20 4.41 -28.68
C LEU A 22 24.04 3.42 -28.64
N ASP A 23 24.19 2.22 -29.20
CA ASP A 23 23.17 1.17 -29.13
C ASP A 23 22.86 0.78 -27.68
N GLY A 24 23.90 0.63 -26.85
CA GLY A 24 23.76 0.38 -25.41
C GLY A 24 22.98 1.49 -24.71
N TYR A 25 23.34 2.75 -24.97
CA TYR A 25 22.66 3.92 -24.43
C TYR A 25 21.19 3.98 -24.89
N MET A 26 20.90 3.75 -26.17
CA MET A 26 19.51 3.76 -26.67
C MET A 26 18.65 2.65 -26.04
N ARG A 27 19.22 1.46 -25.83
CA ARG A 27 18.54 0.37 -25.12
C ARG A 27 18.25 0.75 -23.66
N GLN A 28 19.24 1.28 -22.95
CA GLN A 28 19.11 1.67 -21.55
C GLN A 28 18.12 2.84 -21.38
N ARG A 29 18.18 3.83 -22.28
CA ARG A 29 17.21 4.92 -22.30
C ARG A 29 15.80 4.41 -22.57
N GLY A 30 15.63 3.52 -23.55
CA GLY A 30 14.32 2.94 -23.85
C GLY A 30 13.75 2.09 -22.71
N SER A 31 14.59 1.35 -21.98
CA SER A 31 14.14 0.59 -20.81
C SER A 31 13.79 1.51 -19.63
N ALA A 32 14.57 2.57 -19.40
CA ALA A 32 14.29 3.59 -18.39
C ALA A 32 12.97 4.32 -18.68
N GLU A 33 12.75 4.79 -19.92
CA GLU A 33 11.50 5.44 -20.33
C GLU A 33 10.27 4.54 -20.10
N ARG A 34 10.36 3.24 -20.46
CA ARG A 34 9.26 2.29 -20.19
C ARG A 34 9.01 2.11 -18.69
N ARG A 35 10.07 2.03 -17.89
CA ARG A 35 9.97 1.89 -16.43
C ARG A 35 9.31 3.12 -15.81
N TYR A 36 9.76 4.32 -16.15
CA TYR A 36 9.18 5.55 -15.62
C TYR A 36 7.72 5.73 -16.03
N ARG A 37 7.36 5.40 -17.28
CA ARG A 37 5.95 5.42 -17.72
C ARG A 37 5.10 4.42 -16.93
N ALA A 38 5.61 3.23 -16.66
CA ALA A 38 4.90 2.24 -15.86
C ALA A 38 4.72 2.72 -14.40
N GLU A 39 5.77 3.28 -13.79
CA GLU A 39 5.72 3.86 -12.45
C GLU A 39 4.73 5.04 -12.37
N GLU A 40 4.71 5.91 -13.38
CA GLU A 40 3.77 7.03 -13.47
C GLU A 40 2.32 6.56 -13.64
N LEU A 41 2.07 5.56 -14.52
CA LEU A 41 0.74 4.99 -14.69
C LEU A 41 0.23 4.32 -13.42
N GLU A 42 1.08 3.60 -12.71
CA GLU A 42 0.74 3.00 -11.42
C GLU A 42 0.48 4.07 -10.34
N ALA A 43 1.26 5.15 -10.31
CA ALA A 43 0.98 6.29 -9.43
C ALA A 43 -0.38 6.94 -9.75
N ARG A 44 -0.67 7.20 -11.03
CA ARG A 44 -1.96 7.74 -11.47
C ARG A 44 -3.12 6.81 -11.14
N ARG A 45 -2.96 5.50 -11.33
CA ARG A 45 -3.97 4.49 -10.98
C ARG A 45 -4.29 4.48 -9.49
N LYS A 46 -3.28 4.56 -8.63
CA LYS A 46 -3.47 4.63 -7.17
C LYS A 46 -4.21 5.89 -6.75
N VAL A 47 -3.88 7.03 -7.34
CA VAL A 47 -4.58 8.30 -7.08
C VAL A 47 -6.01 8.28 -7.60
N ALA A 48 -6.27 7.59 -8.71
CA ALA A 48 -7.60 7.44 -9.30
C ALA A 48 -8.53 6.49 -8.54
N ILE A 49 -8.04 5.73 -7.55
CA ILE A 49 -8.90 4.92 -6.69
C ILE A 49 -9.70 5.83 -5.79
N ASP A 50 -11.00 5.91 -6.07
CA ASP A 50 -11.95 6.61 -5.22
C ASP A 50 -12.13 5.84 -3.90
N ILE A 51 -12.14 6.58 -2.79
CA ILE A 51 -12.35 5.99 -1.46
C ILE A 51 -13.84 6.15 -1.18
N PRO A 52 -14.61 5.05 -1.07
CA PRO A 52 -16.05 5.14 -0.91
C PRO A 52 -16.41 5.89 0.37
N ALA A 53 -17.36 6.81 0.27
CA ALA A 53 -17.88 7.52 1.42
C ALA A 53 -18.63 6.55 2.35
N LEU A 54 -18.21 6.50 3.61
CA LEU A 54 -18.86 5.66 4.62
C LEU A 54 -20.27 6.19 4.96
N SER A 55 -21.23 5.28 5.07
CA SER A 55 -22.56 5.61 5.58
C SER A 55 -22.46 6.20 7.01
N PRO A 56 -23.45 7.00 7.46
CA PRO A 56 -23.46 7.52 8.83
C PRO A 56 -23.39 6.40 9.89
N GLY A 57 -24.04 5.26 9.64
CA GLY A 57 -23.99 4.09 10.52
C GLY A 57 -22.60 3.46 10.57
N ALA A 58 -21.95 3.28 9.41
CA ALA A 58 -20.59 2.75 9.36
C ALA A 58 -19.57 3.67 10.05
N ARG A 59 -19.74 4.99 9.94
CA ARG A 59 -18.90 5.97 10.67
C ARG A 59 -19.03 5.81 12.18
N GLN A 60 -20.24 5.70 12.72
CA GLN A 60 -20.47 5.52 14.16
C GLN A 60 -19.87 4.20 14.67
N ILE A 61 -20.02 3.11 13.92
CA ILE A 61 -19.40 1.83 14.28
C ILE A 61 -17.88 1.95 14.26
N LEU A 62 -17.31 2.60 13.24
CA LEU A 62 -15.86 2.80 13.15
C LEU A 62 -15.31 3.65 14.31
N GLU A 63 -16.06 4.65 14.77
CA GLU A 63 -15.71 5.42 15.98
C GLU A 63 -15.72 4.54 17.23
N ARG A 64 -16.73 3.68 17.41
CA ARG A 64 -16.77 2.71 18.52
C ARG A 64 -15.62 1.71 18.46
N VAL A 65 -15.28 1.24 17.27
CA VAL A 65 -14.13 0.37 17.02
C VAL A 65 -12.84 1.08 17.41
N ARG A 66 -12.66 2.35 17.03
CA ARG A 66 -11.51 3.15 17.42
C ARG A 66 -11.41 3.26 18.94
N ASP A 67 -12.50 3.63 19.61
CA ASP A 67 -12.51 3.79 21.06
C ASP A 67 -12.25 2.46 21.79
N ALA A 68 -12.69 1.33 21.23
CA ALA A 68 -12.36 0.00 21.74
C ALA A 68 -10.87 -0.34 21.55
N ILE A 69 -10.28 -0.03 20.39
CA ILE A 69 -8.84 -0.18 20.13
C ILE A 69 -8.01 0.70 21.07
N ASP A 70 -8.42 1.95 21.28
CA ASP A 70 -7.73 2.89 22.19
C ASP A 70 -7.78 2.40 23.65
N ARG A 71 -8.87 1.71 24.05
CA ARG A 71 -8.99 1.02 25.35
C ARG A 71 -8.29 -0.35 25.39
N ASN A 72 -7.65 -0.78 24.31
CA ASN A 72 -7.03 -2.09 24.16
C ASN A 72 -8.04 -3.27 24.26
N ASP A 73 -9.30 -3.04 23.93
CA ASP A 73 -10.37 -4.06 23.87
C ASP A 73 -10.64 -4.48 22.42
N LEU A 74 -9.73 -5.30 21.89
CA LEU A 74 -9.77 -5.77 20.51
C LEU A 74 -10.93 -6.73 20.24
N SER A 75 -11.41 -7.44 21.26
CA SER A 75 -12.56 -8.33 21.14
C SER A 75 -13.83 -7.52 20.90
N ALA A 76 -14.07 -6.47 21.71
CA ALA A 76 -15.22 -5.60 21.50
C ALA A 76 -15.19 -4.91 20.12
N ALA A 77 -14.00 -4.51 19.65
CA ALA A 77 -13.83 -3.93 18.32
C ALA A 77 -14.32 -4.87 17.19
N LEU A 78 -13.99 -6.16 17.27
CA LEU A 78 -14.43 -7.17 16.31
C LEU A 78 -15.94 -7.43 16.40
N GLU A 79 -16.50 -7.45 17.61
CA GLU A 79 -17.94 -7.66 17.80
C GLU A 79 -18.76 -6.49 17.26
N PHE A 80 -18.32 -5.24 17.48
CA PHE A 80 -19.00 -4.06 16.91
C PHE A 80 -18.99 -4.07 15.38
N ALA A 81 -17.88 -4.49 14.77
CA ALA A 81 -17.78 -4.59 13.32
C ALA A 81 -18.64 -5.72 12.74
N ARG A 82 -18.85 -6.81 13.49
CA ARG A 82 -19.64 -7.99 13.06
C ARG A 82 -21.14 -7.88 13.34
N ALA A 83 -21.57 -6.94 14.18
CA ALA A 83 -22.95 -6.80 14.60
C ALA A 83 -23.93 -6.56 13.44
N ASP A 84 -23.49 -5.88 12.37
CA ASP A 84 -24.28 -5.64 11.17
C ASP A 84 -23.52 -6.05 9.90
N ARG A 85 -24.12 -6.95 9.12
CA ARG A 85 -23.52 -7.47 7.88
C ARG A 85 -23.36 -6.40 6.80
N HIS A 86 -24.28 -5.44 6.71
CA HIS A 86 -24.20 -4.36 5.74
C HIS A 86 -23.06 -3.40 6.09
N VAL A 87 -22.96 -3.01 7.36
CA VAL A 87 -21.86 -2.17 7.85
C VAL A 87 -20.52 -2.88 7.69
N LYS A 88 -20.45 -4.19 7.99
CA LYS A 88 -19.24 -4.98 7.77
C LYS A 88 -18.78 -4.95 6.32
N ALA A 89 -19.70 -5.15 5.38
CA ALA A 89 -19.39 -5.11 3.95
C ALA A 89 -18.90 -3.71 3.50
N GLU A 90 -19.48 -2.64 4.03
CA GLU A 90 -19.01 -1.28 3.78
C GLU A 90 -17.60 -1.04 4.35
N LEU A 91 -17.34 -1.47 5.59
CA LEU A 91 -16.03 -1.35 6.23
C LEU A 91 -14.96 -2.16 5.48
N ASP A 92 -15.30 -3.35 4.99
CA ASP A 92 -14.40 -4.18 4.18
C ASP A 92 -14.12 -3.55 2.81
N GLY A 93 -15.15 -3.00 2.15
CA GLY A 93 -15.00 -2.25 0.91
C GLY A 93 -14.08 -1.02 1.09
N PHE A 94 -14.30 -0.27 2.17
CA PHE A 94 -13.47 0.86 2.54
C PHE A 94 -12.03 0.43 2.86
N ALA A 95 -11.83 -0.64 3.64
CA ALA A 95 -10.50 -1.19 3.93
C ALA A 95 -9.76 -1.57 2.65
N ASN A 96 -10.43 -2.27 1.72
CA ASN A 96 -9.84 -2.67 0.45
C ASN A 96 -9.46 -1.46 -0.42
N ALA A 97 -10.30 -0.41 -0.47
CA ALA A 97 -9.98 0.82 -1.20
C ALA A 97 -8.76 1.53 -0.59
N VAL A 98 -8.68 1.62 0.75
CA VAL A 98 -7.55 2.20 1.47
C VAL A 98 -6.28 1.38 1.23
N GLU A 99 -6.35 0.05 1.26
CA GLU A 99 -5.23 -0.83 0.95
C GLU A 99 -4.76 -0.71 -0.50
N ALA A 100 -5.69 -0.59 -1.45
CA ALA A 100 -5.37 -0.46 -2.87
C ALA A 100 -4.70 0.89 -3.17
N ARG A 101 -5.19 1.98 -2.55
CA ARG A 101 -4.67 3.33 -2.77
C ARG A 101 -3.36 3.60 -2.03
N PHE A 102 -3.28 3.22 -0.76
CA PHE A 102 -2.15 3.58 0.11
C PHE A 102 -1.24 2.41 0.47
N GLY A 103 -1.70 1.17 0.34
CA GLY A 103 -0.95 -0.04 0.71
C GLY A 103 -1.40 -0.66 2.04
N LYS A 104 -1.19 -1.97 2.17
CA LYS A 104 -1.72 -2.81 3.28
C LYS A 104 -1.20 -2.50 4.68
N ARG A 105 -0.07 -1.82 4.80
CA ARG A 105 0.63 -1.60 6.09
C ARG A 105 0.91 -0.13 6.37
N THR A 106 0.37 0.77 5.55
CA THR A 106 0.72 2.18 5.58
C THR A 106 0.26 2.88 6.85
N PHE A 107 -0.91 2.50 7.39
CA PHE A 107 -1.47 3.12 8.59
C PHE A 107 -1.27 2.29 9.88
N LEU A 108 -0.56 1.17 9.84
CA LEU A 108 -0.30 0.36 11.04
C LEU A 108 0.78 0.92 11.99
N PRO A 109 1.92 1.46 11.49
CA PRO A 109 3.00 1.96 12.34
C PRO A 109 2.55 3.08 13.29
N LEU A 110 3.26 3.25 14.41
CA LEU A 110 3.04 4.36 15.34
C LEU A 110 3.29 5.73 14.69
N SER A 111 4.19 5.80 13.70
CA SER A 111 4.45 7.01 12.90
C SER A 111 3.27 7.47 12.05
N ALA A 112 2.23 6.64 11.93
CA ALA A 112 0.99 6.97 11.22
C ALA A 112 -0.16 7.30 12.19
N ARG A 113 0.12 7.47 13.49
CA ARG A 113 -0.90 7.76 14.51
C ARG A 113 -1.57 9.10 14.26
N ASP A 114 -0.74 10.10 13.96
CA ASP A 114 -1.16 11.48 13.73
C ASP A 114 -0.74 11.95 12.34
N THR A 115 -1.32 13.07 11.90
CA THR A 115 -1.06 13.70 10.61
C THR A 115 0.23 14.54 10.60
N ASN A 116 0.96 14.57 11.73
CA ASN A 116 2.23 15.31 11.87
C ASN A 116 3.48 14.46 11.58
N GLY A 117 3.33 13.17 11.28
CA GLY A 117 4.45 12.24 11.10
C GLY A 117 4.93 12.09 9.66
N ASP A 118 6.11 11.48 9.50
CA ASP A 118 6.72 11.17 8.19
C ASP A 118 5.79 10.37 7.27
N THR A 119 4.95 9.51 7.85
CA THR A 119 3.99 8.72 7.08
C THR A 119 2.96 9.60 6.39
N PHE A 120 2.47 10.65 7.06
CA PHE A 120 1.52 11.59 6.45
C PHE A 120 2.19 12.40 5.34
N THR A 121 3.42 12.87 5.56
CA THR A 121 4.21 13.57 4.54
C THR A 121 4.46 12.70 3.32
N SER A 122 4.79 11.41 3.52
CA SER A 122 5.00 10.47 2.42
C SER A 122 3.71 10.15 1.66
N VAL A 123 2.59 9.95 2.36
CA VAL A 123 1.29 9.65 1.74
C VAL A 123 0.73 10.85 0.98
N THR A 124 0.95 12.06 1.49
CA THR A 124 0.45 13.31 0.87
C THR A 124 1.44 13.93 -0.12
N ALA A 125 2.58 13.27 -0.37
CA ALA A 125 3.57 13.75 -1.33
C ALA A 125 2.96 13.84 -2.74
N GLY A 126 2.96 15.04 -3.32
CA GLY A 126 2.40 15.29 -4.65
C GLY A 126 0.88 15.51 -4.69
N MET A 127 0.19 15.51 -3.55
CA MET A 127 -1.22 15.90 -3.47
C MET A 127 -1.39 17.42 -3.45
N HIS A 128 -2.46 17.91 -4.06
CA HIS A 128 -2.85 19.32 -3.92
C HIS A 128 -3.44 19.62 -2.52
N PRO A 129 -3.51 20.89 -2.08
CA PRO A 129 -3.96 21.23 -0.73
C PRO A 129 -5.35 20.70 -0.36
N GLY A 130 -6.29 20.67 -1.32
CA GLY A 130 -7.64 20.11 -1.09
C GLY A 130 -7.62 18.62 -0.75
N GLN A 131 -6.90 17.81 -1.53
CA GLN A 131 -6.72 16.37 -1.27
C GLN A 131 -6.04 16.13 0.07
N ARG A 132 -5.06 16.98 0.42
CA ARG A 132 -4.35 16.85 1.70
C ARG A 132 -5.31 17.04 2.88
N LEU A 133 -6.23 18.00 2.80
CA LEU A 133 -7.28 18.22 3.81
C LEU A 133 -8.28 17.06 3.85
N GLU A 134 -8.68 16.52 2.70
CA GLU A 134 -9.55 15.34 2.64
C GLU A 134 -8.90 14.14 3.33
N VAL A 135 -7.62 13.85 3.00
CA VAL A 135 -6.83 12.77 3.61
C VAL A 135 -6.64 13.00 5.11
N GLU A 136 -6.41 14.25 5.53
CA GLU A 136 -6.30 14.63 6.94
C GLU A 136 -7.61 14.33 7.71
N SER A 137 -8.76 14.72 7.15
CA SER A 137 -10.07 14.46 7.76
C SER A 137 -10.41 12.97 7.85
N ALA A 138 -10.03 12.18 6.85
CA ALA A 138 -10.26 10.75 6.78
C ALA A 138 -9.17 9.92 7.49
N TRP A 139 -8.08 10.54 7.94
CA TRP A 139 -6.87 9.85 8.41
C TRP A 139 -7.16 8.84 9.51
N LYS A 140 -7.92 9.27 10.53
CA LYS A 140 -8.28 8.42 11.68
C LYS A 140 -9.14 7.23 11.23
N ALA A 141 -10.11 7.46 10.36
CA ALA A 141 -10.98 6.40 9.84
C ALA A 141 -10.19 5.36 9.03
N MET A 142 -9.31 5.80 8.13
CA MET A 142 -8.44 4.92 7.33
C MET A 142 -7.49 4.10 8.22
N ARG A 143 -6.95 4.70 9.27
CA ARG A 143 -6.12 4.00 10.25
C ARG A 143 -6.92 2.94 11.00
N THR A 144 -8.07 3.31 11.56
CA THR A 144 -8.89 2.39 12.36
C THR A 144 -9.35 1.18 11.54
N VAL A 145 -9.75 1.38 10.28
CA VAL A 145 -10.18 0.26 9.44
C VAL A 145 -9.02 -0.69 9.10
N GLN A 146 -7.81 -0.17 8.88
CA GLN A 146 -6.63 -1.02 8.65
C GLN A 146 -6.24 -1.80 9.90
N GLN A 147 -6.32 -1.18 11.09
CA GLN A 147 -6.10 -1.87 12.36
C GLN A 147 -7.13 -3.00 12.54
N LEU A 148 -8.41 -2.70 12.32
CA LEU A 148 -9.49 -3.69 12.38
C LEU A 148 -9.23 -4.88 11.44
N SER A 149 -8.96 -4.62 10.15
CA SER A 149 -8.71 -5.68 9.17
C SER A 149 -7.44 -6.49 9.49
N ALA A 150 -6.40 -5.84 10.01
CA ALA A 150 -5.20 -6.54 10.47
C ALA A 150 -5.51 -7.47 11.65
N HIS A 151 -6.31 -7.01 12.62
CA HIS A 151 -6.73 -7.83 13.75
C HIS A 151 -7.60 -9.00 13.31
N GLU A 152 -8.58 -8.79 12.43
CA GLU A 152 -9.39 -9.86 11.86
C GLU A 152 -8.52 -10.98 11.26
N ARG A 153 -7.57 -10.63 10.39
CA ARG A 153 -6.64 -11.60 9.78
C ARG A 153 -5.83 -12.36 10.81
N THR A 154 -5.35 -11.68 11.85
CA THR A 154 -4.60 -12.37 12.93
C THR A 154 -5.48 -13.34 13.70
N THR A 155 -6.72 -12.96 14.01
CA THR A 155 -7.65 -13.86 14.73
C THR A 155 -8.04 -15.07 13.88
N GLU A 156 -8.24 -14.88 12.57
CA GLU A 156 -8.53 -15.99 11.65
C GLU A 156 -7.34 -16.92 11.48
N ALA A 157 -6.13 -16.38 11.32
CA ALA A 157 -4.91 -17.17 11.25
C ALA A 157 -4.67 -17.99 12.52
N LEU A 158 -4.95 -17.42 13.70
CA LEU A 158 -4.86 -18.12 14.98
C LEU A 158 -5.88 -19.26 15.06
N LYS A 159 -7.15 -19.01 14.71
CA LYS A 159 -8.19 -20.05 14.67
C LYS A 159 -7.82 -21.20 13.73
N LEU A 160 -7.33 -20.90 12.53
CA LEU A 160 -6.89 -21.92 11.57
C LEU A 160 -5.72 -22.74 12.13
N SER A 161 -4.73 -22.09 12.72
CA SER A 161 -3.61 -22.76 13.37
C SER A 161 -4.06 -23.69 14.51
N GLU A 162 -5.02 -23.26 15.33
CA GLU A 162 -5.59 -24.06 16.41
C GLU A 162 -6.34 -25.28 15.88
N THR A 163 -7.16 -25.14 14.83
CA THR A 163 -7.87 -26.27 14.22
C THR A 163 -6.90 -27.32 13.67
N LEU A 164 -5.81 -26.90 13.03
CA LEU A 164 -4.76 -27.78 12.53
C LEU A 164 -4.00 -28.47 13.67
N ARG A 165 -3.78 -27.77 14.78
CA ARG A 165 -3.15 -28.36 15.97
C ARG A 165 -4.04 -29.45 16.58
N LEU A 166 -5.33 -29.18 16.72
CA LEU A 166 -6.30 -30.13 17.26
C LEU A 166 -6.43 -31.37 16.37
N SER A 167 -6.54 -31.19 15.06
CA SER A 167 -6.61 -32.32 14.10
C SER A 167 -5.35 -33.18 14.14
N LYS A 168 -4.16 -32.57 14.27
CA LYS A 168 -2.89 -33.30 14.42
C LYS A 168 -2.80 -34.06 15.74
N SER A 169 -3.27 -33.48 16.85
CA SER A 169 -3.30 -34.18 18.14
C SER A 169 -4.28 -35.36 18.18
N GLN A 170 -5.43 -35.25 17.52
CA GLN A 170 -6.40 -36.35 17.41
C GLN A 170 -5.87 -37.53 16.57
N GLY A 171 -5.04 -37.26 15.57
CA GLY A 171 -4.35 -38.32 14.80
C GLY A 171 -3.23 -39.04 15.58
N LEU A 172 -2.74 -38.46 16.67
CA LEU A 172 -1.69 -39.04 17.53
C LEU A 172 -2.25 -39.80 18.74
N SER A 173 -3.49 -39.55 19.15
CA SER A 173 -4.14 -40.21 20.29
C SER A 173 -4.85 -41.54 19.96
N LEU A 174 -4.76 -42.01 18.72
CA LEU A 174 -5.25 -43.32 18.28
C LEU A 174 -4.09 -44.31 18.18
N ARG A 175 -3.55 -44.75 19.32
CA ARG A 175 -2.73 -45.96 19.49
C ARG A 175 -2.87 -46.52 20.89
#